data_AF-A0A973F6B7-F1
#
_entry.id   AF-A0A973F6B7-F1
#
_cell.length_a   1.000
_cell.length_b   1.000
_cell.length_c   1.000
_cell.angle_alpha   90.00
_cell.angle_beta   90.00
_cell.angle_gamma   90.00
#
_symmetry.space_group_name_H-M   'P 1'
#
loop_
_entity.id
_entity.type
_entity.pdbx_description
1 polymer ?
#
loop_
_entity_poly.entity_id
_entity_poly.type
_entity_poly.pdbx_seq_one_letter_code
_entity_poly.pdbx_strand_id
1 'polypeptide(L)'
;IIYKNKRSPEAKQGLDHVVVLTNQIINWFHRNEKTKHVLANITKLNDYFLMFEPLTQANFIVRMKQEQSNIRRIVNRIHTIRETSFNASGYAVAEVITFLLCVGLVFVKIDPYYESLFFVTFVSFILIYMILLIKDLDNPFGYYEQGSVSEDVSLKPMHDVIDRINEKL
;
A
#
# COMPACT_ATOMS: atom_id res chain seq x y z
N ILE A 1 11.85 21.45 -14.28
CA ILE A 1 12.96 22.15 -15.00
C ILE A 1 12.46 22.72 -16.31
N ILE A 2 11.81 21.94 -17.19
CA ILE A 2 11.24 22.45 -18.46
C ILE A 2 10.19 23.55 -18.21
N TYR A 3 9.19 23.33 -17.35
CA TYR A 3 8.19 24.37 -17.04
C TYR A 3 8.82 25.64 -16.43
N LYS A 4 9.67 25.48 -15.41
CA LYS A 4 10.35 26.62 -14.76
C LYS A 4 11.27 27.42 -15.70
N ASN A 5 11.88 26.77 -16.71
CA ASN A 5 12.91 27.38 -17.56
C ASN A 5 12.37 27.83 -18.93
N LYS A 6 11.38 27.12 -19.48
CA LYS A 6 10.81 27.37 -20.82
C LYS A 6 9.34 27.79 -20.80
N ARG A 7 8.65 27.66 -19.64
CA ARG A 7 7.20 27.89 -19.49
C ARG A 7 6.35 27.23 -20.59
N SER A 8 6.79 26.08 -21.08
CA SER A 8 6.13 25.42 -22.21
C SER A 8 4.77 24.86 -21.76
N PRO A 9 3.71 25.04 -22.57
CA PRO A 9 2.37 24.53 -22.26
C PRO A 9 2.35 23.00 -22.17
N GLU A 10 3.18 22.31 -22.94
CA GLU A 10 3.31 20.85 -22.92
C GLU A 10 3.80 20.38 -21.54
N ALA A 11 4.80 21.07 -20.97
CA ALA A 11 5.33 20.73 -19.66
C ALA A 11 4.29 20.94 -18.54
N LYS A 12 3.40 21.91 -18.69
CA LYS A 12 2.26 22.12 -17.78
C LYS A 12 1.26 20.98 -17.88
N GLN A 13 0.84 20.62 -19.10
CA GLN A 13 -0.09 19.51 -19.33
C GLN A 13 0.44 18.18 -18.78
N GLY A 14 1.74 17.92 -18.91
CA GLY A 14 2.34 16.73 -18.31
C GLY A 14 2.34 16.74 -16.77
N LEU A 15 2.53 17.92 -16.14
CA LEU A 15 2.41 18.05 -14.68
C LEU A 15 0.97 17.87 -14.21
N ASP A 16 0.00 18.45 -14.92
CA ASP A 16 -1.43 18.27 -14.65
C ASP A 16 -1.81 16.78 -14.75
N HIS A 17 -1.28 16.07 -15.76
CA HIS A 17 -1.49 14.62 -15.90
C HIS A 17 -0.88 13.83 -14.74
N VAL A 18 0.27 14.23 -14.22
CA VAL A 18 0.86 13.60 -13.02
C VAL A 18 -0.05 13.79 -11.81
N VAL A 19 -0.65 14.97 -11.62
CA VAL A 19 -1.62 15.21 -10.54
C VAL A 19 -2.86 14.32 -10.70
N VAL A 20 -3.41 14.21 -11.92
CA VAL A 20 -4.54 13.32 -12.22
C VAL A 20 -4.18 11.86 -11.94
N LEU A 21 -2.99 11.42 -12.36
CA LEU A 21 -2.52 10.06 -12.11
C LEU A 21 -2.35 9.78 -10.61
N THR A 22 -1.78 10.71 -9.84
CA THR A 22 -1.61 10.56 -8.40
C THR A 22 -2.97 10.44 -7.69
N ASN A 23 -3.94 11.29 -8.03
CA ASN A 23 -5.30 11.19 -7.51
C ASN A 23 -5.97 9.85 -7.88
N GLN A 24 -5.74 9.37 -9.09
CA GLN A 24 -6.26 8.07 -9.52
C GLN A 24 -5.62 6.91 -8.73
N ILE A 25 -4.32 7.00 -8.41
CA ILE A 25 -3.63 6.03 -7.55
C ILE A 25 -4.19 6.08 -6.12
N ILE A 26 -4.46 7.27 -5.57
CA ILE A 26 -5.11 7.44 -4.25
C ILE A 26 -6.49 6.77 -4.26
N ASN A 27 -7.32 7.05 -5.26
CA ASN A 27 -8.64 6.41 -5.41
C ASN A 27 -8.55 4.89 -5.53
N TRP A 28 -7.49 4.39 -6.18
CA TRP A 28 -7.23 2.95 -6.32
C TRP A 28 -6.87 2.28 -4.98
N PHE A 29 -6.17 2.96 -4.08
CA PHE A 29 -5.95 2.47 -2.71
C PHE A 29 -7.28 2.30 -1.97
N HIS A 30 -8.23 3.21 -2.16
CA HIS A 30 -9.58 3.12 -1.60
C HIS A 30 -10.55 2.19 -2.37
N ARG A 31 -10.07 1.37 -3.32
CA ARG A 31 -10.90 0.50 -4.21
C ARG A 31 -11.96 1.25 -5.05
N ASN A 32 -11.87 2.57 -5.16
CA ASN A 32 -12.74 3.39 -6.01
C ASN A 32 -12.32 3.39 -7.48
N GLU A 33 -11.22 2.71 -7.80
CA GLU A 33 -10.66 2.62 -9.15
C GLU A 33 -10.08 1.23 -9.41
N LYS A 34 -10.09 0.79 -10.68
CA LYS A 34 -9.55 -0.52 -11.08
C LYS A 34 -8.07 -0.43 -11.45
N THR A 35 -7.28 -1.45 -11.10
CA THR A 35 -5.85 -1.54 -11.45
C THR A 35 -5.60 -1.32 -12.95
N LYS A 36 -6.46 -1.88 -13.82
CA LYS A 36 -6.39 -1.71 -15.28
C LYS A 36 -6.43 -0.23 -15.70
N HIS A 37 -7.24 0.60 -15.05
CA HIS A 37 -7.36 2.01 -15.39
C HIS A 37 -6.14 2.80 -14.95
N VAL A 38 -5.60 2.52 -13.75
CA VAL A 38 -4.32 3.09 -13.29
C VAL A 38 -3.19 2.75 -14.26
N LEU A 39 -3.07 1.49 -14.65
CA LEU A 39 -2.05 1.03 -15.61
C LEU A 39 -2.21 1.67 -17.00
N ALA A 40 -3.44 1.88 -17.46
CA ALA A 40 -3.72 2.59 -18.69
C ALA A 40 -3.27 4.06 -18.58
N ASN A 41 -3.53 4.72 -17.46
CA ASN A 41 -3.18 6.12 -17.26
C ASN A 41 -1.66 6.34 -17.08
N ILE A 42 -0.95 5.38 -16.49
CA ILE A 42 0.52 5.33 -16.51
C ILE A 42 1.02 5.23 -17.96
N THR A 43 0.35 4.46 -18.82
CA THR A 43 0.75 4.29 -20.22
C THR A 43 0.60 5.58 -21.02
N LYS A 44 -0.43 6.40 -20.74
CA LYS A 44 -0.64 7.72 -21.35
C LYS A 44 0.51 8.71 -21.10
N LEU A 45 1.39 8.47 -20.13
CA LEU A 45 2.62 9.27 -19.96
C LEU A 45 3.49 9.29 -21.22
N ASN A 46 3.40 8.26 -22.07
CA ASN A 46 4.13 8.20 -23.34
C ASN A 46 3.81 9.38 -24.26
N ASP A 47 2.55 9.83 -24.29
CA ASP A 47 2.11 10.92 -25.16
C ASP A 47 2.81 12.23 -24.76
N TYR A 48 2.94 12.48 -23.46
CA TYR A 48 3.69 13.64 -22.94
C TYR A 48 5.19 13.50 -23.15
N PHE A 49 5.74 12.28 -23.03
CA PHE A 49 7.16 12.06 -23.30
C PHE A 49 7.54 12.38 -24.75
N LEU A 50 6.66 12.05 -25.71
CA LEU A 50 6.82 12.42 -27.12
C LEU A 50 6.80 13.96 -27.28
N MET A 51 5.87 14.65 -26.62
CA MET A 51 5.82 16.11 -26.63
C MET A 51 7.08 16.76 -26.03
N PHE A 52 7.78 16.06 -25.14
CA PHE A 52 9.01 16.57 -24.51
C PHE A 52 10.27 16.33 -25.35
N GLU A 53 10.26 15.42 -26.32
CA GLU A 53 11.43 15.10 -27.16
C GLU A 53 12.11 16.33 -27.77
N PRO A 54 11.40 17.31 -28.39
CA PRO A 54 12.05 18.52 -28.92
C PRO A 54 12.47 19.53 -27.82
N LEU A 55 11.99 19.36 -26.59
CA LEU A 55 12.16 20.32 -25.50
C LEU A 55 13.31 19.97 -24.56
N THR A 56 13.80 18.73 -24.59
CA THR A 56 14.85 18.23 -23.69
C THR A 56 15.79 17.25 -24.39
N GLN A 57 16.89 16.89 -23.72
CA GLN A 57 17.83 15.90 -24.24
C GLN A 57 17.25 14.49 -24.11
N ALA A 58 17.57 13.61 -25.06
CA ALA A 58 17.10 12.22 -25.09
C ALA A 58 17.32 11.46 -23.78
N ASN A 59 18.43 11.72 -23.08
CA ASN A 59 18.73 11.11 -21.78
C ASN A 59 17.67 11.38 -20.70
N PHE A 60 17.03 12.57 -20.70
CA PHE A 60 15.95 12.85 -19.77
C PHE A 60 14.68 12.07 -20.12
N ILE A 61 14.38 11.87 -21.41
CA ILE A 61 13.25 11.04 -21.86
C ILE A 61 13.44 9.58 -21.42
N VAL A 62 14.66 9.04 -21.59
CA VAL A 62 15.00 7.69 -21.14
C VAL A 62 14.76 7.54 -19.63
N ARG A 63 15.22 8.50 -18.82
CA ARG A 63 14.98 8.49 -17.36
C ARG A 63 13.50 8.53 -17.00
N MET A 64 12.71 9.34 -17.70
CA MET A 64 11.25 9.39 -17.46
C MET A 64 10.55 8.07 -17.82
N LYS A 65 10.93 7.42 -18.92
CA LYS A 65 10.43 6.08 -19.28
C LYS A 65 10.82 5.01 -18.26
N GLN A 66 12.02 5.11 -17.67
CA GLN A 66 12.45 4.23 -16.58
C GLN A 66 11.58 4.41 -15.33
N GLU A 67 11.31 5.65 -14.91
CA GLU A 67 10.41 5.93 -13.78
C GLU A 67 8.98 5.46 -14.04
N GLN A 68 8.46 5.64 -15.26
CA GLN A 68 7.16 5.09 -15.66
C GLN A 68 7.11 3.56 -15.50
N SER A 69 8.16 2.85 -15.94
CA SER A 69 8.28 1.40 -15.77
C SER A 69 8.34 0.99 -14.29
N ASN A 70 9.05 1.77 -13.48
CA ASN A 70 9.14 1.57 -12.03
C ASN A 70 7.77 1.73 -11.34
N ILE A 71 7.03 2.80 -11.65
CA ILE A 71 5.67 3.01 -11.14
C ILE A 71 4.77 1.83 -11.52
N ARG A 72 4.81 1.37 -12.77
CA ARG A 72 4.04 0.20 -13.23
C ARG A 72 4.37 -1.06 -12.41
N ARG A 73 5.66 -1.30 -12.17
CA ARG A 73 6.12 -2.43 -11.35
C ARG A 73 5.58 -2.33 -9.92
N ILE A 74 5.67 -1.15 -9.31
CA ILE A 74 5.19 -0.92 -7.94
C ILE A 74 3.67 -1.13 -7.84
N VAL A 75 2.89 -0.58 -8.77
CA VAL A 75 1.43 -0.80 -8.81
C VAL A 75 1.07 -2.28 -8.90
N ASN A 76 1.76 -3.04 -9.77
CA ASN A 76 1.52 -4.48 -9.87
C ASN A 76 1.89 -5.23 -8.58
N ARG A 77 2.99 -4.86 -7.92
CA ARG A 77 3.39 -5.48 -6.64
C ARG A 77 2.36 -5.21 -5.55
N ILE A 78 1.92 -3.97 -5.42
CA ILE A 78 0.88 -3.59 -4.46
C ILE A 78 -0.43 -4.30 -4.78
N HIS A 79 -0.80 -4.42 -6.07
CA HIS A 79 -1.96 -5.20 -6.48
C HIS A 79 -1.85 -6.65 -6.04
N THR A 80 -0.71 -7.31 -6.29
CA THR A 80 -0.49 -8.68 -5.82
C THR A 80 -0.64 -8.78 -4.31
N ILE A 81 0.02 -7.91 -3.53
CA ILE A 81 -0.07 -7.90 -2.06
C ILE A 81 -1.53 -7.79 -1.60
N ARG A 82 -2.33 -6.90 -2.20
CA ARG A 82 -3.76 -6.72 -1.85
C ARG A 82 -4.66 -7.88 -2.22
N GLU A 83 -4.30 -8.65 -3.25
CA GLU A 83 -5.08 -9.81 -3.71
C GLU A 83 -4.59 -11.13 -3.12
N THR A 84 -3.37 -11.16 -2.58
CA THR A 84 -2.78 -12.31 -1.88
C THR A 84 -2.84 -12.06 -0.39
N SER A 85 -3.94 -12.46 0.26
CA SER A 85 -3.95 -12.59 1.72
C SER A 85 -3.12 -13.79 2.16
N PHE A 86 -2.72 -13.83 3.43
CA PHE A 86 -2.29 -15.07 4.07
C PHE A 86 -3.33 -16.14 3.77
N ASN A 87 -2.86 -17.33 3.38
CA ASN A 87 -3.73 -18.42 3.01
C ASN A 87 -4.74 -18.66 4.14
N ALA A 88 -6.05 -18.67 3.83
CA ALA A 88 -7.12 -18.90 4.81
C ALA A 88 -6.87 -20.18 5.64
N SER A 89 -6.24 -21.20 5.03
CA SER A 89 -5.82 -22.41 5.74
C SER A 89 -4.77 -22.15 6.82
N GLY A 90 -3.86 -21.20 6.62
CA GLY A 90 -2.85 -20.81 7.60
C GLY A 90 -3.47 -20.16 8.84
N TYR A 91 -4.43 -19.24 8.63
CA TYR A 91 -5.19 -18.67 9.75
C TYR A 91 -6.00 -19.73 10.48
N ALA A 92 -6.69 -20.62 9.76
CA ALA A 92 -7.46 -21.70 10.37
C ALA A 92 -6.58 -22.61 11.25
N VAL A 93 -5.39 -22.97 10.78
CA VAL A 93 -4.44 -23.78 11.57
C VAL A 93 -3.96 -23.01 12.80
N ALA A 94 -3.59 -21.74 12.67
CA ALA A 94 -3.15 -20.92 13.80
C ALA A 94 -4.25 -20.76 14.85
N GLU A 95 -5.50 -20.52 14.43
CA GLU A 95 -6.66 -20.41 15.31
C GLU A 95 -6.94 -21.72 16.06
N VAL A 96 -6.91 -22.86 15.37
CA VAL A 96 -7.11 -24.18 15.99
C VAL A 96 -6.02 -24.48 17.00
N ILE A 97 -4.75 -24.23 16.67
CA ILE A 97 -3.62 -24.46 17.59
C ILE A 97 -3.73 -23.55 18.81
N THR A 98 -3.96 -22.26 18.62
CA THR A 98 -4.13 -21.31 19.72
C THR A 98 -5.31 -21.69 20.61
N PHE A 99 -6.43 -22.12 20.02
CA PHE A 99 -7.58 -22.61 20.78
C PHE A 99 -7.21 -23.83 21.63
N LEU A 100 -6.57 -24.84 21.05
CA LEU A 100 -6.15 -26.05 21.77
C LEU A 100 -5.16 -25.73 22.89
N LEU A 101 -4.21 -24.82 22.66
CA LEU A 101 -3.25 -24.38 23.68
C LEU A 101 -3.93 -23.63 24.83
N CYS A 102 -4.85 -22.70 24.52
CA CYS A 102 -5.59 -21.97 25.55
C CYS A 102 -6.45 -22.92 26.40
N VAL A 103 -7.16 -23.85 25.77
CA VAL A 103 -7.94 -24.88 26.47
C VAL A 103 -7.01 -25.77 27.31
N GLY A 104 -5.88 -26.21 26.75
CA GLY A 104 -4.89 -27.02 27.45
C GLY A 104 -4.33 -26.32 28.70
N LEU A 105 -4.01 -25.03 28.60
CA LEU A 105 -3.49 -24.21 29.70
C LEU A 105 -4.45 -24.15 30.89
N VAL A 106 -5.76 -24.09 30.65
CA VAL A 106 -6.78 -24.10 31.71
C VAL A 106 -6.75 -25.39 32.53
N PHE A 107 -6.34 -26.51 31.93
CA PHE A 107 -6.22 -27.80 32.62
C PHE A 107 -4.86 -28.03 33.29
N VAL A 108 -3.88 -27.16 33.07
CA VAL A 108 -2.55 -27.30 33.69
C VAL A 108 -2.66 -26.95 35.17
N LYS A 109 -2.17 -27.86 36.02
CA LYS A 109 -2.04 -27.60 37.45
C LYS A 109 -0.74 -26.86 37.73
N ILE A 110 -0.87 -25.59 38.14
CA ILE A 110 0.24 -24.74 38.59
C ILE A 110 -0.13 -24.26 39.99
N ASP A 111 0.75 -24.50 40.96
CA ASP A 111 0.63 -23.99 42.33
C ASP A 111 1.71 -22.93 42.55
N PRO A 112 1.39 -21.76 43.16
CA PRO A 112 0.10 -21.34 43.72
C PRO A 112 -0.94 -20.88 42.68
N TYR A 113 -2.23 -20.92 43.05
CA TYR A 113 -3.37 -20.56 42.16
C TYR A 113 -3.25 -19.19 41.48
N TYR A 114 -2.80 -18.15 42.20
CA TYR A 114 -2.70 -16.80 41.63
C TYR A 114 -1.64 -16.72 40.53
N GLU A 115 -0.55 -17.47 40.64
CA GLU A 115 0.47 -17.55 39.60
C GLU A 115 -0.08 -18.29 38.37
N SER A 116 -0.82 -19.38 38.58
CA SER A 116 -1.51 -20.11 37.51
C SER A 116 -2.42 -19.19 36.70
N LEU A 117 -3.29 -18.43 37.37
CA LEU A 117 -4.25 -17.53 36.72
C LEU A 117 -3.53 -16.46 35.87
N PHE A 118 -2.43 -15.91 36.38
CA PHE A 118 -1.61 -14.95 35.66
C PHE A 118 -1.01 -15.57 34.39
N PHE A 119 -0.36 -16.74 34.48
CA PHE A 119 0.26 -17.39 33.34
C PHE A 119 -0.75 -17.80 32.27
N VAL A 120 -1.89 -18.39 32.67
CA VAL A 120 -2.95 -18.76 31.73
C VAL A 120 -3.45 -17.53 30.97
N THR A 121 -3.77 -16.45 31.68
CA THR A 121 -4.28 -15.22 31.07
C THR A 121 -3.23 -14.57 30.16
N PHE A 122 -1.99 -14.46 30.63
CA PHE A 122 -0.90 -13.83 29.89
C PHE A 122 -0.54 -14.58 28.62
N VAL A 123 -0.38 -15.91 28.70
CA VAL A 123 -0.04 -16.73 27.52
C VAL A 123 -1.20 -16.76 26.53
N SER A 124 -2.44 -16.93 27.00
CA SER A 124 -3.62 -16.85 26.13
C SER A 124 -3.74 -15.49 25.46
N PHE A 125 -3.50 -14.40 26.18
CA PHE A 125 -3.46 -13.05 25.63
C PHE A 125 -2.43 -12.94 24.50
N ILE A 126 -1.18 -13.39 24.73
CA ILE A 126 -0.13 -13.34 23.70
C ILE A 126 -0.54 -14.16 22.47
N LEU A 127 -1.01 -15.39 22.64
CA LEU A 127 -1.36 -16.25 21.51
C LEU A 127 -2.51 -15.67 20.67
N ILE A 128 -3.55 -15.15 21.32
CA ILE A 128 -4.69 -14.52 20.65
C ILE A 128 -4.23 -13.22 19.95
N TYR A 129 -3.48 -12.39 20.67
CA TYR A 129 -2.97 -11.13 20.13
C TYR A 129 -2.06 -11.35 18.92
N MET A 130 -1.21 -12.38 18.92
CA MET A 130 -0.39 -12.72 17.76
C MET A 130 -1.23 -13.03 16.52
N ILE A 131 -2.35 -13.74 16.64
CA ILE A 131 -3.26 -13.99 15.51
C ILE A 131 -3.87 -12.67 15.01
N LEU A 132 -4.35 -11.83 15.94
CA LEU A 132 -4.93 -10.53 15.59
C LEU A 132 -3.89 -9.65 14.88
N LEU A 133 -2.66 -9.62 15.37
CA LEU A 133 -1.57 -8.86 14.77
C LEU A 133 -1.21 -9.37 13.37
N ILE A 134 -1.14 -10.69 13.16
CA ILE A 134 -0.89 -11.25 11.82
C ILE A 134 -2.02 -10.90 10.86
N LYS A 135 -3.28 -10.92 11.31
CA LYS A 135 -4.43 -10.50 10.48
C LYS A 135 -4.34 -9.03 10.11
N ASP A 136 -3.95 -8.19 11.05
CA ASP A 136 -3.86 -6.74 10.90
C ASP A 136 -2.69 -6.29 9.99
N LEU A 137 -1.59 -7.05 9.99
CA LEU A 137 -0.41 -6.79 9.15
C LEU A 137 -0.51 -7.36 7.73
N ASP A 138 -1.45 -8.27 7.47
CA ASP A 138 -1.52 -9.02 6.21
C ASP A 138 -1.81 -8.12 5.01
N ASN A 139 -2.67 -7.12 5.19
CA ASN A 139 -2.99 -6.13 4.17
C ASN A 139 -2.66 -4.71 4.64
N PRO A 140 -1.42 -4.23 4.45
CA PRO A 140 -1.01 -2.88 4.83
C PRO A 140 -1.59 -1.77 3.91
N PHE A 141 -2.45 -2.14 2.96
CA PHE A 141 -3.12 -1.24 2.02
C PHE A 141 -4.65 -1.38 2.11
N GLY A 142 -5.15 -1.68 3.31
CA GLY A 142 -6.53 -2.05 3.63
C GLY A 142 -7.49 -0.89 3.83
N TYR A 143 -7.28 0.29 3.22
CA TYR A 143 -8.09 1.52 3.41
C TYR A 143 -9.61 1.42 3.13
N TYR A 144 -10.09 0.26 2.67
CA TYR A 144 -11.49 -0.04 2.39
C TYR A 144 -12.08 -1.07 3.39
N GLU A 145 -11.28 -1.60 4.31
CA GLU A 145 -11.66 -2.63 5.27
C GLU A 145 -12.17 -1.96 6.56
N GLN A 146 -13.46 -2.14 6.86
CA GLN A 146 -14.04 -1.63 8.11
C GLN A 146 -13.59 -2.48 9.29
N GLY A 147 -13.05 -1.85 10.34
CA GLY A 147 -12.60 -2.55 11.55
C GLY A 147 -11.14 -3.00 11.55
N SER A 148 -10.36 -2.61 10.53
CA SER A 148 -8.90 -2.61 10.59
C SER A 148 -8.45 -1.74 11.76
N VAL A 149 -7.69 -2.33 12.69
CA VAL A 149 -6.98 -1.59 13.75
C VAL A 149 -5.62 -1.09 13.22
N SER A 150 -5.22 -1.60 12.05
CA SER A 150 -3.98 -1.35 11.34
C SER A 150 -3.76 0.12 11.05
N GLU A 151 -2.54 0.56 11.35
CA GLU A 151 -1.99 1.74 10.72
C GLU A 151 -1.73 1.41 9.25
N ASP A 152 -2.74 1.66 8.40
CA ASP A 152 -2.56 1.69 6.96
C ASP A 152 -1.32 2.53 6.61
N VAL A 153 -0.58 2.09 5.60
CA VAL A 153 0.58 2.87 5.12
C VAL A 153 0.15 4.32 4.86
N SER A 154 0.96 5.30 5.23
CA SER A 154 0.54 6.68 4.99
C SER A 154 0.53 7.00 3.49
N LEU A 155 -0.60 7.48 2.97
CA LEU A 155 -0.69 8.05 1.61
C LEU A 155 -0.13 9.48 1.53
N LYS A 156 0.42 10.02 2.62
CA LYS A 156 1.01 11.37 2.67
C LYS A 156 2.01 11.65 1.53
N PRO A 157 2.94 10.73 1.15
CA PRO A 157 3.86 10.99 0.04
C PRO A 157 3.16 11.29 -1.29
N MET A 158 1.96 10.76 -1.52
CA MET A 158 1.17 11.06 -2.73
C MET A 158 0.56 12.45 -2.66
N HIS A 159 0.03 12.84 -1.50
CA HIS A 159 -0.50 14.19 -1.26
C HIS A 159 0.61 15.24 -1.38
N ASP A 160 1.77 14.99 -0.77
CA ASP A 160 2.95 15.87 -0.85
C ASP A 160 3.40 16.09 -2.31
N VAL A 161 3.25 15.09 -3.18
CA VAL A 161 3.55 15.24 -4.62
C VAL A 161 2.56 16.17 -5.31
N ILE A 162 1.27 16.06 -5.00
CA ILE A 162 0.22 16.94 -5.53
C ILE A 162 0.47 18.37 -5.08
N ASP A 163 0.69 18.58 -3.79
CA ASP A 163 0.94 19.90 -3.19
C ASP A 163 2.18 20.55 -3.81
N ARG A 164 3.28 19.80 -3.92
CA ARG A 164 4.51 20.28 -4.54
C ARG A 164 4.37 20.64 -6.02
N ILE A 165 3.46 20.00 -6.76
CA ILE A 165 3.18 20.36 -8.16
C ILE A 165 2.33 21.63 -8.18
N ASN A 166 1.28 21.70 -7.37
CA ASN A 166 0.39 22.85 -7.30
C ASN A 166 1.11 24.13 -6.86
N GLU A 167 2.05 24.06 -5.92
CA GLU A 167 2.90 25.20 -5.51
C GLU A 167 3.80 25.71 -6.64
N LYS A 168 4.10 24.87 -7.63
CA LYS A 168 5.05 25.17 -8.72
C LYS A 168 4.38 25.56 -10.04
N LEU A 169 3.07 25.34 -10.15
CA LEU A 169 2.26 25.68 -11.32
C LEU A 169 1.94 27.17 -11.34
#